data_AF-A0A7W1DJ98-F1
#
_entry.id   AF-A0A7W1DJ98-F1
#
_cell.length_a   1.000
_cell.length_b   1.000
_cell.length_c   1.000
_cell.angle_alpha   90.00
_cell.angle_beta   90.00
_cell.angle_gamma   90.00
#
_symmetry.space_group_name_H-M   'P 1'
#
loop_
_entity.id
_entity.type
_entity.pdbx_description
1 polymer ?
#
loop_
_entity_poly.entity_id
_entity_poly.type
_entity_poly.pdbx_seq_one_letter_code
_entity_poly.pdbx_strand_id
1 'polypeptide(L)'
;MVSLKAGERADAALRTAHLLRIDSYMDIATIAMWTSSPRVDTMLGMVEASLRGGSPGGKDDELLAKLRALVREGREYLAGGDFSAAMGRMRVAHDLLSLHIIRSSGE
;
A
#
# COMPACT_ATOMS: atom_id res chain seq x y z
N MET A 1 8.87 -6.07 -26.60
CA MET A 1 7.53 -5.71 -26.08
C MET A 1 6.57 -6.81 -26.47
N VAL A 2 6.15 -7.66 -25.52
CA VAL A 2 5.24 -8.77 -25.81
C VAL A 2 3.81 -8.21 -25.83
N SER A 3 3.07 -8.44 -26.92
CA SER A 3 1.68 -8.01 -27.04
C SER A 3 0.78 -8.90 -26.18
N LEU A 4 0.18 -8.32 -25.13
CA LEU A 4 -0.80 -9.00 -24.28
C LEU A 4 -2.14 -9.15 -25.01
N LYS A 5 -2.85 -10.25 -24.76
CA LYS A 5 -4.24 -10.39 -25.24
C LYS A 5 -5.14 -9.36 -24.52
N ALA A 6 -6.25 -8.98 -25.15
CA ALA A 6 -7.15 -7.95 -24.62
C ALA A 6 -7.63 -8.22 -23.17
N GLY A 7 -7.95 -9.48 -22.84
CA GLY A 7 -8.32 -9.89 -21.48
C GLY A 7 -7.18 -9.75 -20.47
N GLU A 8 -5.97 -10.16 -20.85
CA GLU A 8 -4.78 -10.06 -19.98
C GLU A 8 -4.41 -8.59 -19.71
N ARG A 9 -4.62 -7.71 -20.70
CA ARG A 9 -4.42 -6.27 -20.54
C ARG A 9 -5.44 -5.65 -19.59
N ALA A 10 -6.71 -6.05 -19.68
CA ALA A 10 -7.77 -5.58 -18.78
C ALA A 10 -7.49 -6.02 -17.33
N ASP A 11 -7.07 -7.27 -17.12
CA ASP A 11 -6.69 -7.79 -15.81
C ASP A 11 -5.49 -7.05 -15.21
N ALA A 12 -4.47 -6.78 -16.04
CA ALA A 12 -3.31 -6.01 -15.60
C ALA A 12 -3.71 -4.58 -15.19
N ALA A 13 -4.55 -3.90 -15.97
CA ALA A 13 -5.04 -2.56 -15.65
C ALA A 13 -5.83 -2.53 -14.34
N LEU A 14 -6.71 -3.52 -14.12
CA LEU A 14 -7.48 -3.64 -12.88
C LEU A 14 -6.57 -3.85 -11.66
N ARG A 15 -5.57 -4.72 -11.79
CA ARG A 15 -4.56 -4.93 -10.73
C ARG A 15 -3.78 -3.66 -10.42
N THR A 16 -3.26 -2.99 -11.44
CA THR A 16 -2.52 -1.73 -11.26
C THR A 16 -3.39 -0.65 -10.61
N ALA A 17 -4.65 -0.49 -11.04
CA ALA A 17 -5.57 0.45 -10.44
C ALA A 17 -5.85 0.13 -8.95
N HIS A 18 -6.02 -1.15 -8.61
CA HIS A 18 -6.19 -1.58 -7.23
C HIS A 18 -4.98 -1.22 -6.35
N LEU A 19 -3.76 -1.48 -6.84
CA LEU A 19 -2.52 -1.17 -6.13
C LEU A 19 -2.30 0.34 -5.99
N LEU A 20 -2.53 1.12 -7.04
CA LEU A 20 -2.45 2.60 -7.01
C LEU A 20 -3.39 3.22 -5.97
N ARG A 21 -4.59 2.64 -5.81
CA ARG A 21 -5.53 3.07 -4.76
C ARG A 21 -4.94 2.87 -3.36
N ILE A 22 -4.29 1.73 -3.12
CA ILE A 22 -3.64 1.45 -1.82
C ILE A 22 -2.47 2.41 -1.60
N ASP A 23 -1.65 2.60 -2.62
CA ASP A 23 -0.48 3.49 -2.62
C ASP A 23 -0.88 4.93 -2.26
N SER A 24 -1.96 5.45 -2.88
CA SER A 24 -2.51 6.76 -2.57
C SER A 24 -2.98 6.89 -1.12
N TYR A 25 -3.62 5.86 -0.54
CA TYR A 25 -4.01 5.90 0.87
C TYR A 25 -2.80 5.86 1.81
N MET A 26 -1.75 5.11 1.45
CA MET A 26 -0.51 5.07 2.23
C MET A 26 0.22 6.42 2.20
N ASP A 27 0.28 7.09 1.06
CA ASP A 27 0.88 8.42 0.94
C ASP A 27 0.13 9.44 1.80
N ILE A 28 -1.20 9.48 1.70
CA ILE A 28 -2.05 10.37 2.52
C ILE A 28 -1.88 10.07 4.02
N ALA A 29 -1.82 8.79 4.42
CA ALA A 29 -1.59 8.41 5.81
C ALA A 29 -0.20 8.87 6.30
N THR A 30 0.83 8.71 5.46
CA THR A 30 2.20 9.14 5.77
C THR A 30 2.28 10.66 5.94
N ILE A 31 1.61 11.43 5.07
CA ILE A 31 1.53 12.90 5.19
C ILE A 31 0.76 13.30 6.45
N ALA A 32 -0.35 12.61 6.75
CA ALA A 32 -1.13 12.87 7.97
C ALA A 32 -0.28 12.64 9.22
N MET A 33 0.53 11.56 9.25
CA MET A 33 1.45 11.27 10.35
C MET A 33 2.50 12.36 10.48
N TRP A 34 3.17 12.73 9.37
CA TRP A 34 4.20 13.77 9.37
C TRP A 34 3.70 15.12 9.88
N THR A 35 2.47 15.47 9.54
CA THR A 35 1.87 16.76 9.91
C THR A 35 1.16 16.75 11.25
N SER A 36 1.24 15.64 12.01
CA SER A 36 0.48 15.44 13.26
C SER A 36 -1.02 15.75 13.09
N SER A 37 -1.56 15.36 11.94
CA SER A 37 -2.95 15.64 11.59
C SER A 37 -3.91 14.89 12.53
N PRO A 38 -5.05 15.48 12.92
CA PRO A 38 -6.08 14.75 13.67
C PRO A 38 -6.72 13.61 12.87
N ARG A 39 -6.38 13.47 11.57
CA ARG A 39 -6.91 12.42 10.69
C ARG A 39 -6.03 11.17 10.63
N VAL A 40 -4.91 11.11 11.36
CA VAL A 40 -3.97 9.99 11.30
C VAL A 40 -4.66 8.64 11.48
N ASP A 41 -5.45 8.48 12.55
CA ASP A 41 -6.13 7.22 12.84
C ASP A 41 -7.11 6.81 11.73
N THR A 42 -7.85 7.77 11.20
CA THR A 42 -8.78 7.52 10.08
C THR A 42 -8.01 7.09 8.83
N MET A 43 -6.90 7.75 8.51
CA MET A 43 -6.12 7.43 7.31
C MET A 43 -5.43 6.06 7.42
N LEU A 44 -4.87 5.73 8.59
CA LEU A 44 -4.33 4.40 8.86
C LEU A 44 -5.42 3.32 8.77
N GLY A 45 -6.62 3.59 9.29
CA GLY A 45 -7.77 2.69 9.14
C GLY A 45 -8.17 2.45 7.68
N MET A 46 -8.08 3.47 6.81
CA MET A 46 -8.35 3.33 5.37
C MET A 46 -7.30 2.47 4.67
N VAL A 47 -6.03 2.59 5.05
CA VAL A 47 -4.94 1.73 4.55
C VAL A 47 -5.20 0.28 4.96
N GLU A 48 -5.45 0.02 6.24
CA GLU A 48 -5.73 -1.33 6.74
C GLU A 48 -6.97 -1.96 6.09
N ALA A 49 -8.05 -1.20 5.94
CA ALA A 49 -9.26 -1.66 5.27
C ALA A 49 -8.96 -2.04 3.80
N SER A 50 -8.13 -1.25 3.14
CA SER A 50 -7.73 -1.49 1.75
C SER A 50 -6.84 -2.73 1.59
N LEU A 51 -6.11 -3.12 2.64
CA LEU A 51 -5.21 -4.28 2.65
C LEU A 51 -5.87 -5.59 3.13
N ARG A 52 -7.11 -5.54 3.66
CA ARG A 52 -7.77 -6.69 4.30
C ARG A 52 -8.11 -7.83 3.33
N GLY A 53 -8.41 -7.50 2.07
CA GLY A 53 -8.79 -8.46 1.04
C GLY A 53 -7.61 -9.02 0.25
N GLY A 54 -7.91 -9.97 -0.64
CA GLY A 54 -6.98 -10.39 -1.69
C GLY A 54 -6.95 -9.40 -2.85
N SER A 55 -5.91 -9.51 -3.68
CA SER A 55 -5.77 -8.75 -4.91
C SER A 55 -6.73 -9.29 -5.98
N PRO A 56 -7.08 -8.48 -7.01
CA PRO A 56 -7.73 -9.00 -8.20
C PRO A 56 -6.96 -10.19 -8.79
N GLY A 57 -7.59 -11.37 -8.85
CA GLY A 57 -6.98 -12.61 -9.33
C GLY A 57 -5.85 -13.18 -8.48
N GLY A 58 -5.66 -12.70 -7.23
CA GLY A 58 -4.71 -13.25 -6.24
C GLY A 58 -3.21 -13.06 -6.54
N LYS A 59 -2.85 -12.45 -7.67
CA LYS A 59 -1.45 -12.31 -8.12
C LYS A 59 -0.57 -11.46 -7.21
N ASP A 60 -1.15 -10.59 -6.38
CA ASP A 60 -0.42 -9.67 -5.50
C ASP A 60 -0.63 -10.01 -4.01
N ASP A 61 -1.25 -11.14 -3.67
CA ASP A 61 -1.61 -11.48 -2.29
C ASP A 61 -0.41 -11.57 -1.35
N GLU A 62 0.73 -12.06 -1.84
CA GLU A 62 1.97 -12.13 -1.06
C GLU A 62 2.49 -10.72 -0.71
N LEU A 63 2.44 -9.80 -1.67
CA LEU A 63 2.77 -8.39 -1.43
C LEU A 63 1.81 -7.81 -0.40
N LEU A 64 0.50 -7.97 -0.59
CA LEU A 64 -0.51 -7.44 0.33
C LEU A 64 -0.34 -7.98 1.75
N ALA A 65 0.07 -9.25 1.91
CA ALA A 65 0.39 -9.82 3.21
C ALA A 65 1.59 -9.14 3.88
N LYS A 66 2.66 -8.87 3.13
CA LYS A 66 3.84 -8.13 3.64
C LYS A 66 3.47 -6.70 4.03
N LEU A 67 2.69 -6.01 3.20
CA LEU A 67 2.21 -4.65 3.48
C LEU A 67 1.35 -4.61 4.74
N ARG A 68 0.45 -5.59 4.95
CA ARG A 68 -0.34 -5.71 6.18
C ARG A 68 0.54 -5.80 7.43
N ALA A 69 1.59 -6.62 7.39
CA ALA A 69 2.48 -6.76 8.53
C ALA A 69 3.19 -5.43 8.84
N LEU A 70 3.72 -4.74 7.83
CA LEU A 70 4.41 -3.46 8.00
C LEU A 70 3.48 -2.36 8.51
N VAL A 71 2.26 -2.24 7.98
CA VAL A 71 1.29 -1.23 8.43
C VAL A 71 0.87 -1.50 9.87
N ARG A 72 0.65 -2.77 10.23
CA ARG A 72 0.34 -3.15 11.62
C ARG A 72 1.47 -2.76 12.57
N GLU A 73 2.72 -3.12 12.24
CA GLU A 73 3.88 -2.73 13.03
C GLU A 73 4.01 -1.20 13.14
N GLY A 74 3.80 -0.47 12.04
CA GLY A 74 3.81 0.99 12.03
C GLY A 74 2.79 1.60 12.98
N ARG A 75 1.58 1.03 13.02
CA ARG A 75 0.53 1.46 13.95
C ARG A 75 0.85 1.13 15.41
N GLU A 76 1.44 -0.04 15.68
CA GLU A 76 1.89 -0.43 17.01
C GLU A 76 2.96 0.53 17.54
N TYR A 77 3.95 0.88 16.72
CA TYR A 77 4.97 1.88 17.09
C TYR A 77 4.36 3.25 17.35
N LEU A 78 3.44 3.69 16.50
CA LEU A 78 2.78 4.99 16.66
C LEU A 78 1.99 5.05 17.98
N ALA A 79 1.24 4.00 18.30
CA ALA A 79 0.51 3.88 19.56
C ALA A 79 1.45 3.86 20.78
N GLY A 80 2.67 3.31 20.62
CA GLY A 80 3.73 3.35 21.62
C GLY A 80 4.50 4.66 21.71
N GLY A 81 4.18 5.66 20.86
CA GLY A 81 4.86 6.96 20.83
C GLY A 81 6.20 6.95 20.08
N ASP A 82 6.60 5.84 19.46
CA ASP A 82 7.81 5.76 18.65
C ASP A 82 7.51 6.19 17.20
N PHE A 83 7.44 7.51 17.00
CA PHE A 83 7.13 8.10 15.71
C PHE A 83 8.16 7.70 14.63
N SER A 84 9.45 7.64 14.97
CA SER A 84 10.51 7.32 14.01
C SER A 84 10.38 5.89 13.50
N ALA A 85 10.14 4.92 14.39
CA ALA A 85 9.88 3.54 13.97
C ALA A 85 8.58 3.41 13.17
N ALA A 86 7.51 4.11 13.59
CA ALA A 86 6.24 4.12 12.88
C ALA A 86 6.38 4.63 11.44
N MET A 87 7.02 5.79 11.27
CA MET A 87 7.29 6.38 9.95
C MET A 87 8.18 5.49 9.10
N GLY A 88 9.21 4.87 9.68
CA GLY A 88 10.07 3.92 8.99
C GLY A 88 9.28 2.75 8.40
N ARG A 89 8.35 2.16 9.17
CA ARG A 89 7.51 1.06 8.68
C ARG A 89 6.54 1.49 7.60
N MET A 90 5.88 2.63 7.75
CA MET A 90 4.98 3.16 6.74
C MET A 90 5.72 3.49 5.44
N ARG A 91 6.93 4.06 5.54
CA ARG A 91 7.74 4.38 4.36
C ARG A 91 8.21 3.14 3.61
N VAL A 92 8.68 2.10 4.33
CA VAL A 92 9.04 0.82 3.71
C VAL A 92 7.85 0.17 3.03
N ALA A 93 6.66 0.18 3.65
CA ALA A 93 5.45 -0.34 3.04
C ALA A 93 5.11 0.39 1.74
N HIS A 94 5.13 1.72 1.77
CA HIS A 94 4.88 2.55 0.60
C HIS A 94 5.90 2.27 -0.52
N ASP A 95 7.20 2.33 -0.23
CA ASP A 95 8.24 2.15 -1.25
C ASP A 95 8.21 0.74 -1.86
N LEU A 96 7.92 -0.30 -1.07
CA LEU A 96 7.73 -1.67 -1.59
C LEU A 96 6.55 -1.75 -2.56
N LEU A 97 5.44 -1.08 -2.24
CA LEU A 97 4.25 -1.03 -3.09
C LEU A 97 4.53 -0.25 -4.38
N SER A 98 5.10 0.95 -4.28
CA SER A 98 5.40 1.79 -5.45
C SER A 98 6.37 1.10 -6.41
N LEU A 99 7.44 0.46 -5.90
CA LEU A 99 8.37 -0.32 -6.71
C LEU A 99 7.68 -1.52 -7.39
N HIS A 100 6.72 -2.15 -6.72
CA HIS A 100 5.94 -3.23 -7.33
C HIS A 100 5.01 -2.74 -8.44
N ILE A 101 4.40 -1.56 -8.26
CA ILE A 101 3.57 -0.92 -9.29
C ILE A 101 4.41 -0.63 -10.54
N ILE A 102 5.58 -0.01 -10.38
CA ILE A 102 6.51 0.30 -11.49
C ILE A 102 6.90 -0.97 -12.25
N ARG A 103 7.37 -2.01 -11.53
CA ARG A 103 7.70 -3.29 -12.16
C ARG A 103 6.51 -3.94 -12.89
N SER A 104 5.30 -3.71 -12.40
CA SER A 104 4.08 -4.28 -12.98
C SER A 104 3.53 -3.46 -14.16
N SER A 105 3.83 -2.15 -14.24
CA SER A 105 3.46 -1.30 -15.38
C SER A 105 4.39 -1.47 -16.58
N GLY A 106 5.57 -2.06 -16.39
CA GLY A 106 6.57 -2.25 -17.45
C GLY A 106 7.47 -1.03 -17.66
N GLU A 107 7.50 -0.13 -16.67
CA GLU A 107 8.48 0.95 -16.53
C GLU A 107 9.68 0.49 -15.68
#